data_AF-A0A958LSB6-F1
#
_entry.id   AF-A0A958LSB6-F1
#
_cell.length_a   1.000
_cell.length_b   1.000
_cell.length_c   1.000
_cell.angle_alpha   90.00
_cell.angle_beta   90.00
_cell.angle_gamma   90.00
#
_symmetry.space_group_name_H-M   'P 1'
#
loop_
_entity.id
_entity.type
_entity.pdbx_description
1 polymer ?
#
loop_
_entity_poly.entity_id
_entity_poly.type
_entity_poly.pdbx_seq_one_letter_code
_entity_poly.pdbx_strand_id
1 'polypeptide(L)'
;MDWQPVLEKFKLVQRNPVFRTLSSVRLAIPVMGTLGVVVAWGTILESRYGAAYAKLAVYEQNWFWGLIGLIWLNVLFAALSRIPYKKQHTGFVITHLGILILLAGSFVTGKWGIDGSLRIVEGGQGNHVQLPSLVLEVAGDDIYRKVEIQKSLWPQEVSDLTSHNDELRGRLRLFRYLPFAKMESGMEASVEADAGVAVGFLMKSPFFQVSEWLHETERPVYRMGPAVLRLVTSEASSAPTQVSARANPVNSPKQRVTKVAPGAAKVLIRSATDGKVVKTLTVGEFKKGPVKINGVEVSLVNVFQRAVVSDNRLAESEEGKENPALELKLYSEGKASREVVYGLFPQFSLHPNGAFGLRFEYQIPDDVFPTEEKEDSQLPEGHVPVSSAAGNPGESNVIEFIVPKEGEQLVLRLLKNGEEVLRQQVSAGQSVQTPWMGMTLTLGSLKRGVAPVERVTEAELEEKEPLPLGAVQIIPSGKGVDGGVWIQEGESRELNIEGKSYRVRFGPDNFRLPFSLQLKKFIKTDYPGSSMAQEYESHVVVSGTQDMQIISMNEPLKRDGFTLYQSSFEQGGGRPTASIFSVNRDPGRFWKYLGSLIMSIGIIVYTLHRSRLGRQVRKA
;
A
#
# COMPACT_ATOMS: atom_id res chain seq x y z
N MET A 1 57.78 19.35 19.23
CA MET A 1 57.64 17.88 19.23
C MET A 1 58.39 17.37 18.01
N ASP A 2 59.46 16.60 18.22
CA ASP A 2 60.30 16.08 17.12
C ASP A 2 59.58 14.88 16.47
N TRP A 3 59.14 15.06 15.22
CA TRP A 3 58.41 14.06 14.45
C TRP A 3 59.32 13.16 13.61
N GLN A 4 60.63 13.41 13.58
CA GLN A 4 61.60 12.61 12.81
C GLN A 4 61.51 11.10 13.08
N PRO A 5 61.49 10.61 14.33
CA PRO A 5 61.41 9.16 14.59
C PRO A 5 60.10 8.53 14.10
N VAL A 6 58.99 9.29 14.09
CA VAL A 6 57.70 8.83 13.55
C VAL A 6 57.74 8.76 12.03
N LEU A 7 58.33 9.77 11.39
CA LEU A 7 58.48 9.82 9.93
C LEU A 7 59.38 8.69 9.40
N GLU A 8 60.47 8.37 10.09
CA GLU A 8 61.35 7.24 9.73
C GLU A 8 60.63 5.89 9.84
N LYS A 9 59.87 5.66 10.93
CA LYS A 9 59.00 4.47 11.05
C LYS A 9 57.95 4.40 9.95
N PHE A 10 57.38 5.53 9.55
CA PHE A 10 56.39 5.58 8.48
C PHE A 10 56.98 5.27 7.10
N LYS A 11 58.20 5.73 6.81
CA LYS A 11 58.93 5.38 5.57
C LYS A 11 59.17 3.87 5.46
N LEU A 12 59.39 3.17 6.58
CA LEU A 12 59.48 1.70 6.59
C LEU A 12 58.16 1.05 6.18
N VAL A 13 57.02 1.57 6.67
CA VAL A 13 55.69 1.10 6.26
C VAL A 13 55.43 1.35 4.77
N GLN A 14 55.83 2.52 4.26
CA GLN A 14 55.69 2.87 2.83
C GLN A 14 56.49 1.95 1.90
N ARG A 15 57.58 1.34 2.39
CA ARG A 15 58.40 0.38 1.64
C ARG A 15 57.78 -1.02 1.55
N ASN A 16 56.76 -1.32 2.34
CA ASN A 16 56.09 -2.62 2.32
C ASN A 16 55.45 -2.86 0.94
N PRO A 17 55.64 -4.04 0.32
CA PRO A 17 55.04 -4.36 -0.98
C PRO A 17 53.52 -4.21 -1.00
N VAL A 18 52.83 -4.52 0.10
CA VAL A 18 51.37 -4.37 0.23
C VAL A 18 50.98 -2.89 0.15
N PHE A 19 51.66 -2.02 0.89
CA PHE A 19 51.44 -0.58 0.85
C PHE A 19 51.68 -0.02 -0.55
N ARG A 20 52.76 -0.46 -1.21
CA ARG A 20 53.10 -0.02 -2.58
C ARG A 20 52.03 -0.44 -3.59
N THR A 21 51.50 -1.65 -3.47
CA THR A 21 50.42 -2.14 -4.35
C THR A 21 49.13 -1.36 -4.11
N LEU A 22 48.72 -1.19 -2.84
CA LEU A 22 47.50 -0.47 -2.47
C LEU A 22 47.55 1.02 -2.84
N SER A 23 48.72 1.66 -2.78
CA SER A 23 48.89 3.07 -3.18
C SER A 23 49.09 3.29 -4.69
N SER A 24 49.11 2.23 -5.50
CA SER A 24 49.52 2.32 -6.90
C SER A 24 48.39 2.74 -7.85
N VAL A 25 48.76 3.52 -8.87
CA VAL A 25 47.89 3.86 -10.00
C VAL A 25 47.61 2.63 -10.88
N ARG A 26 48.52 1.65 -10.89
CA ARG A 26 48.35 0.38 -11.61
C ARG A 26 47.22 -0.48 -11.05
N LEU A 27 46.92 -0.34 -9.75
CA LEU A 27 45.70 -0.91 -9.14
C LEU A 27 44.49 -0.01 -9.41
N ALA A 28 44.66 1.31 -9.27
CA ALA A 28 43.57 2.28 -9.39
C ALA A 28 42.85 2.23 -10.75
N ILE A 29 43.60 2.26 -11.86
CA ILE A 29 43.03 2.37 -13.21
C ILE A 29 42.15 1.15 -13.56
N PRO A 30 42.60 -0.10 -13.41
CA PRO A 30 41.74 -1.26 -13.65
C PRO A 30 40.51 -1.26 -12.75
N VAL A 31 40.66 -0.96 -11.45
CA VAL A 31 39.52 -0.98 -10.52
C VAL A 31 38.48 0.08 -10.88
N MET A 32 38.90 1.31 -11.23
CA MET A 32 37.98 2.36 -11.71
C MET A 32 37.35 1.99 -13.05
N GLY A 33 38.11 1.37 -13.97
CA GLY A 33 37.60 0.87 -15.24
C GLY A 33 36.53 -0.20 -15.04
N THR A 34 36.79 -1.18 -14.18
CA THR A 34 35.83 -2.21 -13.79
C THR A 34 34.59 -1.60 -13.14
N LEU A 35 34.75 -0.65 -12.21
CA LEU A 35 33.61 0.05 -11.61
C LEU A 35 32.78 0.78 -12.66
N GLY A 36 33.42 1.46 -13.62
CA GLY A 36 32.73 2.14 -14.73
C GLY A 36 31.93 1.18 -15.61
N VAL A 37 32.52 0.03 -15.97
CA VAL A 37 31.83 -1.03 -16.72
C VAL A 37 30.65 -1.60 -15.92
N VAL A 38 30.83 -1.85 -14.63
CA VAL A 38 29.78 -2.37 -13.75
C VAL A 38 28.62 -1.38 -13.60
N VAL A 39 28.90 -0.09 -13.41
CA VAL A 39 27.87 0.94 -13.31
C VAL A 39 27.13 1.07 -14.65
N ALA A 40 27.85 1.06 -15.78
CA ALA A 40 27.24 1.06 -17.11
C ALA A 40 26.34 -0.18 -17.33
N TRP A 41 26.79 -1.35 -16.88
CA TRP A 41 25.98 -2.57 -16.90
C TRP A 41 24.74 -2.43 -16.01
N GLY A 42 24.87 -1.89 -14.81
CA GLY A 42 23.76 -1.57 -13.91
C GLY A 42 22.71 -0.67 -14.56
N THR A 43 23.14 0.36 -15.30
CA THR A 43 22.23 1.24 -16.07
C THR A 43 21.50 0.49 -17.20
N ILE A 44 22.17 -0.45 -17.88
CA ILE A 44 21.51 -1.30 -18.90
C ILE A 44 20.45 -2.19 -18.24
N LEU A 45 20.76 -2.79 -17.10
CA LEU A 45 19.82 -3.61 -16.34
C LEU A 45 18.62 -2.77 -15.85
N GLU A 46 18.86 -1.56 -15.36
CA GLU A 46 17.81 -0.64 -14.93
C GLU A 46 16.87 -0.28 -16.08
N SER A 47 17.41 -0.03 -17.28
CA SER A 47 16.62 0.28 -18.46
C SER A 47 15.78 -0.92 -18.97
N ARG A 48 16.19 -2.16 -18.68
CA ARG A 48 15.50 -3.38 -19.15
C ARG A 48 14.52 -3.94 -18.14
N TYR A 49 14.91 -4.03 -16.87
CA TYR A 49 14.17 -4.70 -15.80
C TYR A 49 13.80 -3.77 -14.64
N GLY A 50 14.11 -2.48 -14.74
CA GLY A 50 13.79 -1.48 -13.73
C GLY A 50 14.84 -1.31 -12.62
N ALA A 51 14.72 -0.21 -11.88
CA ALA A 51 15.68 0.19 -10.84
C ALA A 51 15.78 -0.82 -9.69
N ALA A 52 14.66 -1.47 -9.32
CA ALA A 52 14.64 -2.49 -8.28
C ALA A 52 15.52 -3.70 -8.65
N TYR A 53 15.48 -4.14 -9.90
CA TYR A 53 16.31 -5.25 -10.37
C TYR A 53 17.79 -4.87 -10.40
N ALA A 54 18.13 -3.72 -10.98
CA ALA A 54 19.53 -3.26 -11.05
C ALA A 54 20.16 -3.08 -9.66
N LYS A 55 19.37 -2.60 -8.70
CA LYS A 55 19.75 -2.49 -7.30
C LYS A 55 20.11 -3.84 -6.70
N LEU A 56 19.27 -4.86 -6.89
CA LEU A 56 19.54 -6.23 -6.41
C LEU A 56 20.71 -6.88 -7.16
N ALA A 57 20.81 -6.68 -8.47
CA ALA A 57 21.82 -7.33 -9.32
C ALA A 57 23.24 -6.79 -9.14
N VAL A 58 23.36 -5.49 -8.83
CA VAL A 58 24.65 -4.79 -8.81
C VAL A 58 24.88 -4.08 -7.47
N TYR A 59 24.03 -3.13 -7.11
CA TYR A 59 24.36 -2.15 -6.07
C TYR A 59 24.29 -2.69 -4.63
N GLU A 60 23.45 -3.70 -4.38
CA GLU A 60 23.36 -4.36 -3.06
C GLU A 60 24.28 -5.57 -2.92
N GLN A 61 25.04 -5.92 -3.96
CA GLN A 61 25.92 -7.07 -3.91
C GLN A 61 27.20 -6.81 -3.12
N ASN A 62 27.62 -7.81 -2.33
CA ASN A 62 28.83 -7.72 -1.49
C ASN A 62 30.10 -7.45 -2.31
N TRP A 63 30.18 -8.00 -3.54
CA TRP A 63 31.33 -7.77 -4.42
C TRP A 63 31.41 -6.32 -4.89
N PHE A 64 30.27 -5.64 -5.09
CA PHE A 64 30.23 -4.23 -5.48
C PHE A 64 30.73 -3.34 -4.34
N TRP A 65 30.27 -3.61 -3.12
CA TRP A 65 30.82 -2.97 -1.91
C TRP A 65 32.32 -3.26 -1.73
N GLY A 66 32.78 -4.45 -2.11
CA GLY A 66 34.20 -4.81 -2.17
C GLY A 66 34.99 -3.92 -3.14
N LEU A 67 34.47 -3.65 -4.34
CA LEU A 67 35.08 -2.73 -5.31
C LEU A 67 35.14 -1.29 -4.79
N ILE A 68 34.05 -0.79 -4.21
CA ILE A 68 34.00 0.54 -3.59
C ILE A 68 35.00 0.63 -2.43
N GLY A 69 35.06 -0.39 -1.58
CA GLY A 69 36.02 -0.49 -0.49
C GLY A 69 37.47 -0.54 -0.97
N LEU A 70 37.74 -1.25 -2.08
CA LEU A 70 39.06 -1.30 -2.69
C LEU A 70 39.50 0.05 -3.24
N ILE A 71 38.60 0.81 -3.88
CA ILE A 71 38.86 2.19 -4.30
C ILE A 71 39.09 3.09 -3.09
N TRP A 72 38.28 2.97 -2.05
CA TRP A 72 38.44 3.74 -0.82
C TRP A 72 39.82 3.52 -0.19
N LEU A 73 40.24 2.26 -0.06
CA LEU A 73 41.58 1.90 0.41
C LEU A 73 42.66 2.44 -0.53
N ASN A 74 42.52 2.26 -1.84
CA ASN A 74 43.49 2.76 -2.81
C ASN A 74 43.69 4.28 -2.69
N VAL A 75 42.60 5.06 -2.61
CA VAL A 75 42.62 6.52 -2.41
C VAL A 75 43.28 6.88 -1.09
N LEU A 76 42.99 6.15 0.00
CA LEU A 76 43.61 6.35 1.31
C LEU A 76 45.13 6.12 1.25
N PHE A 77 45.56 4.99 0.73
CA PHE A 77 46.98 4.65 0.62
C PHE A 77 47.72 5.56 -0.37
N ALA A 78 47.07 5.99 -1.45
CA ALA A 78 47.61 6.99 -2.37
C ALA A 78 47.85 8.33 -1.67
N ALA A 79 46.91 8.79 -0.83
CA ALA A 79 47.09 9.99 -0.02
C ALA A 79 48.27 9.82 0.96
N LEU A 80 48.28 8.73 1.74
CA LEU A 80 49.32 8.44 2.73
C LEU A 80 50.72 8.24 2.13
N SER A 81 50.81 7.76 0.88
CA SER A 81 52.10 7.55 0.19
C SER A 81 52.91 8.83 -0.03
N ARG A 82 52.26 10.01 0.08
CA ARG A 82 52.89 11.31 -0.16
C ARG A 82 53.39 12.01 1.10
N ILE A 83 53.30 11.34 2.26
CA ILE A 83 53.87 11.83 3.52
C ILE A 83 55.41 11.68 3.47
N PRO A 84 56.19 12.72 3.87
CA PRO A 84 55.75 14.03 4.36
C PRO A 84 55.25 14.95 3.23
N TYR A 85 54.11 15.58 3.46
CA TYR A 85 53.48 16.44 2.44
C TYR A 85 54.30 17.71 2.19
N LYS A 86 54.49 18.03 0.91
CA LYS A 86 55.07 19.31 0.46
C LYS A 86 53.94 20.29 0.13
N LYS A 87 54.21 21.60 0.13
CA LYS A 87 53.21 22.64 -0.22
C LYS A 87 52.51 22.38 -1.56
N GLN A 88 53.20 21.75 -2.51
CA GLN A 88 52.65 21.38 -3.81
C GLN A 88 51.65 20.23 -3.80
N HIS A 89 51.61 19.42 -2.74
CA HIS A 89 50.68 18.30 -2.60
C HIS A 89 49.36 18.72 -1.92
N THR A 90 49.23 19.98 -1.49
CA THR A 90 48.07 20.47 -0.74
C THR A 90 46.74 20.19 -1.45
N GLY A 91 46.60 20.62 -2.71
CA GLY A 91 45.39 20.35 -3.50
C GLY A 91 45.10 18.85 -3.66
N PHE A 92 46.13 18.05 -3.94
CA PHE A 92 46.01 16.60 -4.04
C PHE A 92 45.46 15.97 -2.75
N VAL A 93 46.04 16.31 -1.59
CA VAL A 93 45.64 15.75 -0.28
C VAL A 93 44.21 16.17 0.07
N ILE A 94 43.87 17.44 -0.15
CA ILE A 94 42.53 17.97 0.14
C ILE A 94 41.48 17.24 -0.72
N THR A 95 41.74 17.07 -2.03
CA THR A 95 40.81 16.33 -2.91
C THR A 95 40.61 14.89 -2.45
N HIS A 96 41.69 14.17 -2.12
CA HIS A 96 41.58 12.78 -1.66
C HIS A 96 40.86 12.67 -0.32
N LEU A 97 41.11 13.59 0.60
CA LEU A 97 40.39 13.65 1.88
C LEU A 97 38.89 13.88 1.66
N GLY A 98 38.51 14.79 0.74
CA GLY A 98 37.12 15.02 0.37
C GLY A 98 36.44 13.75 -0.17
N ILE A 99 37.10 13.03 -1.08
CA ILE A 99 36.60 11.75 -1.62
C ILE A 99 36.42 10.71 -0.52
N LEU A 100 37.39 10.56 0.39
CA LEU A 100 37.33 9.59 1.49
C LEU A 100 36.17 9.87 2.43
N ILE A 101 35.94 11.15 2.79
CA ILE A 101 34.84 11.58 3.64
C ILE A 101 33.49 11.35 2.94
N LEU A 102 33.40 11.66 1.64
CA LEU A 102 32.20 11.45 0.84
C LEU A 102 31.83 9.96 0.80
N LEU A 103 32.79 9.09 0.46
CA LEU A 103 32.58 7.65 0.39
C LEU A 103 32.23 7.05 1.77
N ALA A 104 32.88 7.51 2.85
CA ALA A 104 32.55 7.10 4.21
C ALA A 104 31.12 7.53 4.59
N GLY A 105 30.71 8.76 4.23
CA GLY A 105 29.33 9.23 4.41
C GLY A 105 28.32 8.39 3.62
N SER A 106 28.64 8.00 2.39
CA SER A 106 27.81 7.10 1.58
C SER A 106 27.68 5.70 2.21
N PHE A 107 28.77 5.15 2.77
CA PHE A 107 28.72 3.89 3.52
C PHE A 107 27.82 4.01 4.76
N VAL A 108 27.95 5.09 5.53
CA VAL A 108 27.09 5.36 6.69
C VAL A 108 25.62 5.48 6.29
N THR A 109 25.33 6.13 5.16
CA THR A 109 23.96 6.21 4.60
C THR A 109 23.43 4.82 4.26
N GLY A 110 24.23 3.97 3.61
CA GLY A 110 23.79 2.63 3.21
C GLY A 110 23.58 1.67 4.37
N LYS A 111 24.30 1.84 5.49
CA LYS A 111 24.19 0.94 6.66
C LYS A 111 23.17 1.38 7.70
N TRP A 112 22.96 2.68 7.87
CA TRP A 112 22.08 3.22 8.93
C TRP A 112 21.05 4.23 8.41
N GLY A 113 20.97 4.42 7.10
CA GLY A 113 19.92 5.24 6.50
C GLY A 113 18.57 4.52 6.52
N ILE A 114 17.50 5.31 6.57
CA ILE A 114 16.13 4.83 6.37
C ILE A 114 15.63 5.45 5.08
N ASP A 115 15.04 4.63 4.23
CA ASP A 115 14.35 5.07 3.02
C ASP A 115 13.08 4.22 2.87
N GLY A 116 11.93 4.88 2.78
CA GLY A 116 10.63 4.21 2.73
C GLY A 116 9.54 5.10 2.16
N SER A 117 8.34 4.57 2.05
CA SER A 117 7.17 5.29 1.52
C SER A 117 6.06 5.42 2.56
N LEU A 118 5.38 6.54 2.56
CA LEU A 118 4.21 6.81 3.40
C LEU A 118 3.06 7.25 2.51
N ARG A 119 1.99 6.46 2.47
CA ARG A 119 0.78 6.77 1.70
C ARG A 119 -0.29 7.33 2.62
N ILE A 120 -0.83 8.51 2.30
CA ILE A 120 -1.91 9.14 3.07
C ILE A 120 -3.01 9.61 2.14
N VAL A 121 -4.24 9.20 2.44
CA VAL A 121 -5.45 9.63 1.73
C VAL A 121 -5.88 11.01 2.22
N GLU A 122 -6.41 11.85 1.33
CA GLU A 122 -6.90 13.20 1.64
C GLU A 122 -7.97 13.16 2.74
N GLY A 123 -7.81 14.02 3.75
CA GLY A 123 -8.57 14.00 5.01
C GLY A 123 -8.01 13.06 6.07
N GLY A 124 -7.28 12.02 5.66
CA GLY A 124 -6.69 10.99 6.51
C GLY A 124 -5.40 11.40 7.20
N GLN A 125 -4.98 10.59 8.17
CA GLN A 125 -3.74 10.74 8.92
C GLN A 125 -2.91 9.44 8.85
N GLY A 126 -1.59 9.57 8.79
CA GLY A 126 -0.68 8.43 8.76
C GLY A 126 0.67 8.73 9.41
N ASN A 127 1.28 7.67 9.95
CA ASN A 127 2.62 7.67 10.54
C ASN A 127 3.37 6.35 10.32
N HIS A 128 2.81 5.42 9.55
CA HIS A 128 3.42 4.12 9.24
C HIS A 128 4.11 4.22 7.89
N VAL A 129 5.43 4.17 7.91
CA VAL A 129 6.29 4.19 6.73
C VAL A 129 6.58 2.76 6.33
N GLN A 130 6.25 2.41 5.10
CA GLN A 130 6.59 1.13 4.51
C GLN A 130 8.06 1.16 4.07
N LEU A 131 8.87 0.25 4.60
CA LEU A 131 10.26 0.07 4.23
C LEU A 131 10.38 -0.99 3.13
N PRO A 132 11.40 -0.91 2.26
CA PRO A 132 11.63 -1.91 1.22
C PRO A 132 12.18 -3.23 1.74
N SER A 133 12.68 -3.29 2.98
CA SER A 133 13.12 -4.53 3.63
C SER A 133 11.93 -5.47 3.83
N LEU A 134 12.13 -6.76 3.57
CA LEU A 134 11.10 -7.77 3.82
C LEU A 134 11.27 -8.35 5.21
N VAL A 135 10.16 -8.60 5.87
CA VAL A 135 10.13 -9.26 7.17
C VAL A 135 9.12 -10.38 7.15
N LEU A 136 9.49 -11.47 7.80
CA LEU A 136 8.57 -12.49 8.27
C LEU A 136 8.20 -12.18 9.72
N GLU A 137 6.94 -11.87 9.95
CA GLU A 137 6.40 -11.68 11.29
C GLU A 137 5.58 -12.91 11.68
N VAL A 138 5.87 -13.45 12.85
CA VAL A 138 5.12 -14.53 13.49
C VAL A 138 4.58 -14.00 14.80
N ALA A 139 3.26 -13.95 14.92
CA ALA A 139 2.54 -13.51 16.11
C ALA A 139 1.60 -14.61 16.58
N GLY A 140 1.86 -15.18 17.75
CA GLY A 140 0.93 -16.01 18.50
C GLY A 140 0.87 -15.55 19.95
N ASP A 141 -0.04 -16.14 20.72
CA ASP A 141 -0.29 -15.73 22.12
C ASP A 141 0.98 -15.80 23.00
N ASP A 142 1.91 -16.69 22.67
CA ASP A 142 3.15 -16.90 23.43
C ASP A 142 4.42 -16.35 22.75
N ILE A 143 4.35 -15.95 21.47
CA ILE A 143 5.53 -15.59 20.69
C ILE A 143 5.20 -14.45 19.72
N TYR A 144 5.93 -13.34 19.81
CA TYR A 144 6.08 -12.39 18.72
C TYR A 144 7.53 -12.40 18.23
N ARG A 145 7.73 -12.69 16.95
CA ARG A 145 9.03 -12.67 16.27
C ARG A 145 8.91 -11.96 14.94
N LYS A 146 9.96 -11.24 14.61
CA LYS A 146 10.11 -10.53 13.36
C LYS A 146 11.51 -10.81 12.85
N VAL A 147 11.58 -11.41 11.67
CA VAL A 147 12.82 -11.89 11.06
C VAL A 147 12.96 -11.22 9.71
N GLU A 148 14.05 -10.49 9.50
CA GLU A 148 14.30 -9.80 8.23
C GLU A 148 14.72 -10.83 7.16
N ILE A 149 14.07 -10.81 6.00
CA ILE A 149 14.41 -11.65 4.85
C ILE A 149 15.08 -10.75 3.82
N GLN A 150 16.35 -11.02 3.54
CA GLN A 150 17.09 -10.25 2.54
C GLN A 150 16.56 -10.57 1.13
N LYS A 151 16.07 -9.56 0.41
CA LYS A 151 15.71 -9.70 -1.01
C LYS A 151 16.93 -10.18 -1.80
N SER A 152 16.75 -11.17 -2.66
CA SER A 152 17.79 -11.75 -3.51
C SER A 152 17.27 -11.91 -4.94
N LEU A 153 18.18 -12.14 -5.88
CA LEU A 153 17.81 -12.57 -7.24
C LEU A 153 17.55 -14.07 -7.34
N TRP A 154 18.08 -14.82 -6.38
CA TRP A 154 18.13 -16.27 -6.41
C TRP A 154 17.27 -16.85 -5.29
N PRO A 155 16.62 -17.99 -5.50
CA PRO A 155 15.99 -18.76 -4.43
C PRO A 155 16.95 -19.01 -3.26
N GLN A 156 16.42 -19.01 -2.04
CA GLN A 156 17.15 -19.39 -0.84
C GLN A 156 16.52 -20.67 -0.27
N GLU A 157 17.36 -21.67 0.01
CA GLU A 157 16.93 -22.94 0.58
C GLU A 157 17.12 -22.95 2.11
N VAL A 158 16.62 -24.00 2.78
CA VAL A 158 16.71 -24.16 4.25
C VAL A 158 18.10 -23.86 4.80
N SER A 159 19.15 -24.32 4.10
CA SER A 159 20.55 -24.15 4.50
C SER A 159 20.95 -22.68 4.62
N ASP A 160 20.45 -21.85 3.71
CA ASP A 160 20.72 -20.41 3.65
C ASP A 160 19.90 -19.65 4.71
N LEU A 161 18.80 -20.24 5.17
CA LEU A 161 17.86 -19.67 6.13
C LEU A 161 18.11 -20.12 7.57
N THR A 162 19.23 -20.79 7.85
CA THR A 162 19.57 -21.32 9.18
C THR A 162 19.59 -20.26 10.28
N SER A 163 20.24 -19.11 10.05
CA SER A 163 20.25 -18.00 11.02
C SER A 163 18.85 -17.44 11.30
N HIS A 164 18.02 -17.32 10.25
CA HIS A 164 16.63 -16.87 10.36
C HIS A 164 15.78 -17.87 11.17
N ASN A 165 16.03 -19.17 10.97
CA ASN A 165 15.37 -20.24 11.73
C ASN A 165 15.80 -20.27 13.20
N ASP A 166 17.06 -19.96 13.50
CA ASP A 166 17.54 -19.82 14.88
C ASP A 166 16.84 -18.65 15.60
N GLU A 167 16.56 -17.55 14.90
CA GLU A 167 15.80 -16.41 15.43
C GLU A 167 14.32 -16.75 15.71
N LEU A 168 13.71 -17.61 14.89
CA LEU A 168 12.31 -18.06 15.07
C LEU A 168 12.11 -18.97 16.31
N ARG A 169 13.16 -19.62 16.82
CA ARG A 169 13.15 -20.43 18.06
C ARG A 169 11.99 -21.44 18.16
N GLY A 170 11.86 -22.32 17.16
CA GLY A 170 11.48 -23.72 17.44
C GLY A 170 10.02 -24.19 17.39
N ARG A 171 9.10 -23.56 16.64
CA ARG A 171 7.83 -24.21 16.22
C ARG A 171 7.52 -24.08 14.73
N LEU A 172 8.16 -23.13 14.09
CA LEU A 172 8.10 -22.85 12.67
C LEU A 172 9.52 -22.77 12.13
N ARG A 173 9.69 -23.21 10.90
CA ARG A 173 10.92 -22.98 10.14
C ARG A 173 10.59 -22.47 8.74
N LEU A 174 11.35 -21.49 8.30
CA LEU A 174 11.50 -21.11 6.91
C LEU A 174 12.19 -22.24 6.16
N PHE A 175 11.49 -22.78 5.16
CA PHE A 175 12.01 -23.85 4.34
C PHE A 175 12.63 -23.34 3.04
N ARG A 176 11.93 -22.44 2.36
CA ARG A 176 12.37 -21.91 1.07
C ARG A 176 11.88 -20.48 0.90
N TYR A 177 12.67 -19.65 0.24
CA TYR A 177 12.27 -18.33 -0.22
C TYR A 177 12.46 -18.24 -1.73
N LEU A 178 11.38 -17.94 -2.43
CA LEU A 178 11.39 -17.64 -3.86
C LEU A 178 11.27 -16.12 -4.02
N PRO A 179 12.31 -15.43 -4.52
CA PRO A 179 12.26 -13.98 -4.63
C PRO A 179 11.28 -13.46 -5.68
N PHE A 180 11.00 -14.28 -6.69
CA PHE A 180 10.04 -14.02 -7.75
C PHE A 180 9.15 -15.25 -7.86
N ALA A 181 7.94 -15.18 -7.29
CA ALA A 181 7.04 -16.30 -7.15
C ALA A 181 5.76 -16.07 -7.96
N LYS A 182 5.33 -17.09 -8.69
CA LYS A 182 4.01 -17.18 -9.30
C LYS A 182 3.18 -18.15 -8.46
N MET A 183 2.13 -17.63 -7.83
CA MET A 183 1.17 -18.42 -7.06
C MET A 183 0.02 -18.82 -7.98
N GLU A 184 -0.16 -20.12 -8.22
CA GLU A 184 -1.31 -20.66 -8.94
C GLU A 184 -2.17 -21.51 -8.00
N SER A 185 -3.41 -21.08 -7.77
CA SER A 185 -4.39 -21.86 -7.03
C SER A 185 -5.14 -22.80 -7.98
N GLY A 186 -5.16 -24.09 -7.66
CA GLY A 186 -5.84 -25.13 -8.43
C GLY A 186 -6.67 -26.06 -7.54
N MET A 187 -7.29 -27.06 -8.18
CA MET A 187 -8.04 -28.13 -7.51
C MET A 187 -7.57 -29.48 -8.05
N GLU A 188 -7.03 -30.32 -7.17
CA GLU A 188 -6.53 -31.66 -7.50
C GLU A 188 -7.31 -32.73 -6.76
N ALA A 189 -7.39 -33.93 -7.34
CA ALA A 189 -8.03 -35.06 -6.67
C ALA A 189 -7.26 -35.41 -5.40
N SER A 190 -7.95 -35.45 -4.26
CA SER A 190 -7.37 -35.89 -2.99
C SER A 190 -7.89 -37.28 -2.64
N VAL A 191 -7.02 -38.08 -2.03
CA VAL A 191 -7.32 -39.43 -1.54
C VAL A 191 -7.87 -39.37 -0.10
N GLU A 192 -7.83 -38.20 0.53
CA GLU A 192 -8.32 -37.99 1.88
C GLU A 192 -9.86 -38.09 1.95
N ALA A 193 -10.36 -38.69 3.03
CA ALA A 193 -11.78 -38.97 3.21
C ALA A 193 -12.66 -37.70 3.36
N ASP A 194 -12.04 -36.54 3.56
CA ASP A 194 -12.63 -35.21 3.75
C ASP A 194 -12.39 -34.27 2.54
N ALA A 195 -11.90 -34.79 1.42
CA ALA A 195 -11.74 -34.03 0.19
C ALA A 195 -13.08 -33.44 -0.28
N GLY A 196 -13.19 -32.11 -0.22
CA GLY A 196 -14.44 -31.39 -0.36
C GLY A 196 -14.91 -31.22 -1.80
N VAL A 197 -15.96 -30.41 -1.93
CA VAL A 197 -16.51 -30.00 -3.22
C VAL A 197 -15.93 -28.65 -3.63
N ALA A 198 -15.60 -28.51 -4.92
CA ALA A 198 -15.15 -27.25 -5.50
C ALA A 198 -15.98 -26.85 -6.72
N VAL A 199 -16.27 -25.55 -6.83
CA VAL A 199 -17.00 -24.95 -7.96
C VAL A 199 -16.16 -23.85 -8.58
N GLY A 200 -15.80 -24.03 -9.85
CA GLY A 200 -15.20 -22.98 -10.65
C GLY A 200 -16.26 -22.03 -11.21
N PHE A 201 -15.96 -20.73 -11.30
CA PHE A 201 -16.83 -19.75 -11.93
C PHE A 201 -16.04 -18.71 -12.74
N LEU A 202 -16.69 -18.15 -13.76
CA LEU A 202 -16.21 -17.02 -14.54
C LEU A 202 -17.24 -15.88 -14.45
N MET A 203 -16.83 -14.74 -13.92
CA MET A 203 -17.65 -13.52 -13.87
C MET A 203 -17.13 -12.51 -14.89
N LYS A 204 -18.02 -12.00 -15.74
CA LYS A 204 -17.68 -11.02 -16.77
C LYS A 204 -18.56 -9.77 -16.68
N SER A 205 -17.93 -8.61 -16.78
CA SER A 205 -18.59 -7.31 -16.96
C SER A 205 -17.91 -6.54 -18.10
N PRO A 206 -18.41 -5.37 -18.52
CA PRO A 206 -17.69 -4.50 -19.46
C PRO A 206 -16.33 -4.02 -18.95
N PHE A 207 -16.08 -4.07 -17.64
CA PHE A 207 -14.91 -3.48 -17.01
C PHE A 207 -13.92 -4.51 -16.43
N PHE A 208 -14.33 -5.77 -16.26
CA PHE A 208 -13.46 -6.81 -15.71
C PHE A 208 -13.89 -8.22 -16.11
N GLN A 209 -12.96 -9.16 -15.97
CA GLN A 209 -13.19 -10.59 -16.08
C GLN A 209 -12.45 -11.30 -14.94
N VAL A 210 -13.16 -12.13 -14.16
CA VAL A 210 -12.61 -12.86 -13.01
C VAL A 210 -12.94 -14.34 -13.15
N SER A 211 -11.95 -15.22 -13.01
CA SER A 211 -12.11 -16.68 -13.07
C SER A 211 -11.48 -17.30 -11.83
N GLU A 212 -12.27 -17.95 -10.99
CA GLU A 212 -11.85 -18.40 -9.66
C GLU A 212 -12.52 -19.73 -9.28
N TRP A 213 -12.04 -20.35 -8.19
CA TRP A 213 -12.64 -21.54 -7.57
C TRP A 213 -13.11 -21.24 -6.15
N LEU A 214 -14.30 -21.75 -5.81
CA LEU A 214 -14.78 -21.88 -4.43
C LEU A 214 -14.56 -23.32 -3.97
N HIS A 215 -14.13 -23.52 -2.73
CA HIS A 215 -13.97 -24.83 -2.10
C HIS A 215 -14.69 -24.87 -0.75
N GLU A 216 -15.31 -25.99 -0.44
CA GLU A 216 -16.20 -26.17 0.72
C GLU A 216 -15.60 -25.75 2.06
N THR A 217 -14.33 -26.09 2.32
CA THR A 217 -13.69 -25.84 3.63
C THR A 217 -12.73 -24.67 3.62
N GLU A 218 -11.90 -24.53 2.58
CA GLU A 218 -10.82 -23.52 2.57
C GLU A 218 -11.26 -22.15 2.04
N ARG A 219 -12.09 -22.13 0.99
CA ARG A 219 -12.54 -20.88 0.36
C ARG A 219 -14.02 -20.95 -0.02
N PRO A 220 -14.91 -21.08 0.96
CA PRO A 220 -16.34 -21.19 0.69
C PRO A 220 -16.95 -19.87 0.22
N VAL A 221 -16.25 -18.75 0.38
CA VAL A 221 -16.75 -17.41 0.08
C VAL A 221 -15.72 -16.61 -0.72
N TYR A 222 -16.17 -15.94 -1.78
CA TYR A 222 -15.39 -14.97 -2.55
C TYR A 222 -16.08 -13.61 -2.52
N ARG A 223 -15.35 -12.56 -2.12
CA ARG A 223 -15.90 -11.20 -1.94
C ARG A 223 -15.48 -10.28 -3.09
N MET A 224 -16.46 -9.64 -3.72
CA MET A 224 -16.30 -8.70 -4.84
C MET A 224 -16.89 -7.34 -4.49
N GLY A 225 -16.31 -6.66 -3.50
CA GLY A 225 -16.84 -5.40 -2.98
C GLY A 225 -18.24 -5.59 -2.37
N PRO A 226 -19.30 -4.97 -2.92
CA PRO A 226 -20.67 -5.10 -2.39
C PRO A 226 -21.36 -6.44 -2.74
N ALA A 227 -20.73 -7.31 -3.53
CA ALA A 227 -21.26 -8.64 -3.86
C ALA A 227 -20.41 -9.77 -3.27
N VAL A 228 -21.08 -10.85 -2.87
CA VAL A 228 -20.48 -12.02 -2.23
C VAL A 228 -20.91 -13.27 -2.97
N LEU A 229 -19.96 -14.13 -3.32
CA LEU A 229 -20.21 -15.46 -3.89
C LEU A 229 -19.95 -16.50 -2.80
N ARG A 230 -20.84 -17.47 -2.62
CA ARG A 230 -20.76 -18.49 -1.55
C ARG A 230 -21.05 -19.88 -2.09
N LEU A 231 -20.29 -20.87 -1.67
CA LEU A 231 -20.55 -22.30 -1.90
C LEU A 231 -21.31 -22.90 -0.70
N VAL A 232 -22.33 -23.71 -0.99
CA VAL A 232 -23.18 -24.35 0.02
C VAL A 232 -23.37 -25.83 -0.33
N THR A 233 -22.95 -26.74 0.55
CA THR A 233 -23.00 -28.20 0.37
C THR A 233 -24.01 -28.83 1.35
N SER A 234 -25.23 -29.10 0.85
CA SER A 234 -26.35 -29.83 1.51
C SER A 234 -27.11 -29.19 2.71
N GLU A 235 -28.43 -29.05 2.49
CA GLU A 235 -29.65 -28.89 3.34
C GLU A 235 -29.65 -28.37 4.80
N ALA A 236 -28.61 -27.74 5.34
CA ALA A 236 -28.76 -26.97 6.59
C ALA A 236 -29.01 -25.48 6.30
N SER A 237 -30.25 -25.12 5.96
CA SER A 237 -30.95 -23.91 6.47
C SER A 237 -32.27 -23.66 5.71
N SER A 238 -33.31 -24.41 6.10
CA SER A 238 -34.69 -23.95 6.01
C SER A 238 -35.26 -23.92 7.44
N ALA A 239 -35.27 -22.73 8.03
CA ALA A 239 -35.89 -22.34 9.32
C ALA A 239 -35.19 -22.80 10.64
N PRO A 240 -35.32 -22.01 11.73
CA PRO A 240 -34.43 -22.07 12.89
C PRO A 240 -34.84 -23.19 13.85
N THR A 241 -33.92 -24.08 14.21
CA THR A 241 -34.12 -25.02 15.30
C THR A 241 -33.35 -24.54 16.53
N GLN A 242 -34.11 -24.13 17.55
CA GLN A 242 -33.61 -23.80 18.88
C GLN A 242 -33.00 -25.04 19.53
N VAL A 243 -31.78 -24.91 20.06
CA VAL A 243 -31.25 -25.78 21.11
C VAL A 243 -30.95 -24.92 22.33
N SER A 244 -31.90 -24.95 23.27
CA SER A 244 -31.80 -24.72 24.71
C SER A 244 -30.88 -23.60 25.21
N ALA A 245 -31.39 -22.37 25.19
CA ALA A 245 -31.00 -21.35 26.16
C ALA A 245 -31.80 -21.54 27.46
N ARG A 246 -31.12 -21.88 28.56
CA ARG A 246 -31.68 -21.70 29.91
C ARG A 246 -31.40 -20.25 30.31
N ALA A 247 -32.48 -19.48 30.42
CA ALA A 247 -32.47 -18.04 30.66
C ALA A 247 -31.84 -17.64 32.01
N ASN A 248 -31.23 -16.45 32.04
CA ASN A 248 -31.59 -15.44 33.03
C ASN A 248 -31.53 -14.03 32.39
N PRO A 249 -32.43 -13.11 32.80
CA PRO A 249 -32.85 -11.99 31.97
C PRO A 249 -32.03 -10.73 32.26
N VAL A 250 -31.58 -10.05 31.21
CA VAL A 250 -31.18 -8.64 31.28
C VAL A 250 -32.04 -7.87 30.31
N ASN A 251 -32.86 -6.98 30.86
CA ASN A 251 -33.75 -6.09 30.12
C ASN A 251 -32.94 -5.20 29.16
N SER A 252 -33.07 -5.41 27.86
CA SER A 252 -32.69 -4.40 26.86
C SER A 252 -33.76 -3.30 26.83
N PRO A 253 -33.39 -2.02 27.03
CA PRO A 253 -34.33 -0.92 26.94
C PRO A 253 -34.82 -0.79 25.49
N LYS A 254 -36.14 -0.71 25.31
CA LYS A 254 -36.78 -0.37 24.03
C LYS A 254 -36.32 1.05 23.61
N GLN A 255 -35.35 1.15 22.71
CA GLN A 255 -35.06 2.42 22.04
C GLN A 255 -36.21 2.75 21.08
N ARG A 256 -37.00 3.74 21.50
CA ARG A 256 -38.06 4.36 20.70
C ARG A 256 -37.39 5.38 19.78
N VAL A 257 -37.39 5.15 18.48
CA VAL A 257 -36.95 6.15 17.49
C VAL A 257 -38.04 7.21 17.35
N THR A 258 -37.71 8.46 17.66
CA THR A 258 -38.60 9.62 17.50
C THR A 258 -38.69 10.00 16.01
N LYS A 259 -39.90 10.17 15.46
CA LYS A 259 -40.12 10.67 14.09
C LYS A 259 -39.48 12.05 13.92
N VAL A 260 -38.65 12.20 12.88
CA VAL A 260 -38.11 13.50 12.46
C VAL A 260 -39.28 14.37 11.96
N ALA A 261 -39.54 15.48 12.64
CA ALA A 261 -40.54 16.45 12.18
C ALA A 261 -40.01 17.21 10.95
N PRO A 262 -40.80 17.36 9.86
CA PRO A 262 -40.36 18.04 8.64
C PRO A 262 -40.28 19.55 8.89
N GLY A 263 -39.11 20.03 9.33
CA GLY A 263 -38.88 21.47 9.56
C GLY A 263 -37.47 21.87 9.97
N ALA A 264 -36.61 20.94 10.41
CA ALA A 264 -35.30 21.29 10.98
C ALA A 264 -34.11 21.21 9.97
N ALA A 265 -34.30 20.56 8.82
CA ALA A 265 -33.24 20.40 7.82
C ALA A 265 -33.13 21.60 6.87
N LYS A 266 -31.88 22.02 6.60
CA LYS A 266 -31.55 23.20 5.79
C LYS A 266 -30.86 22.78 4.50
N VAL A 267 -31.13 23.51 3.43
CA VAL A 267 -30.43 23.39 2.15
C VAL A 267 -29.55 24.62 2.00
N LEU A 268 -28.24 24.41 2.02
CA LEU A 268 -27.27 25.45 1.72
C LEU A 268 -27.02 25.45 0.22
N ILE A 269 -27.15 26.62 -0.38
CA ILE A 269 -26.97 26.83 -1.81
C ILE A 269 -25.70 27.65 -1.97
N ARG A 270 -24.68 27.00 -2.51
CA ARG A 270 -23.36 27.58 -2.72
C ARG A 270 -23.16 27.89 -4.19
N SER A 271 -22.38 28.93 -4.44
CA SER A 271 -21.87 29.21 -5.79
C SER A 271 -20.87 28.11 -6.16
N ALA A 272 -21.03 27.51 -7.34
CA ALA A 272 -20.18 26.41 -7.80
C ALA A 272 -18.78 26.88 -8.21
N THR A 273 -18.58 28.18 -8.45
CA THR A 273 -17.29 28.76 -8.87
C THR A 273 -16.38 29.11 -7.70
N ASP A 274 -16.91 29.64 -6.60
CA ASP A 274 -16.13 30.10 -5.45
C ASP A 274 -16.51 29.46 -4.11
N GLY A 275 -17.52 28.58 -4.09
CA GLY A 275 -17.94 27.78 -2.92
C GLY A 275 -18.65 28.56 -1.81
N LYS A 276 -18.84 29.88 -1.97
CA LYS A 276 -19.50 30.72 -0.97
C LYS A 276 -21.00 30.42 -0.90
N VAL A 277 -21.56 30.47 0.32
CA VAL A 277 -23.00 30.30 0.54
C VAL A 277 -23.73 31.52 -0.02
N VAL A 278 -24.51 31.31 -1.08
CA VAL A 278 -25.31 32.34 -1.74
C VAL A 278 -26.67 32.48 -1.05
N LYS A 279 -27.26 31.37 -0.60
CA LYS A 279 -28.55 31.37 0.11
C LYS A 279 -28.69 30.11 0.96
N THR A 280 -29.37 30.22 2.10
CA THR A 280 -29.77 29.07 2.93
C THR A 280 -31.28 29.05 3.01
N LEU A 281 -31.89 27.91 2.72
CA LEU A 281 -33.35 27.73 2.72
C LEU A 281 -33.72 26.50 3.53
N THR A 282 -34.87 26.53 4.18
CA THR A 282 -35.47 25.35 4.81
C THR A 282 -36.29 24.56 3.80
N VAL A 283 -36.45 23.25 4.02
CA VAL A 283 -37.32 22.43 3.16
C VAL A 283 -38.77 22.95 3.14
N GLY A 284 -39.22 23.56 4.24
CA GLY A 284 -40.55 24.20 4.32
C GLY A 284 -40.69 25.43 3.41
N GLU A 285 -39.62 26.18 3.17
CA GLU A 285 -39.64 27.32 2.23
C GLU A 285 -39.70 26.86 0.78
N PHE A 286 -39.01 25.77 0.43
CA PHE A 286 -39.11 25.15 -0.90
C PHE A 286 -40.51 24.61 -1.23
N LYS A 287 -41.28 24.20 -0.22
CA LYS A 287 -42.67 23.75 -0.41
C LYS A 287 -43.65 24.87 -0.76
N LYS A 288 -43.27 26.15 -0.55
CA LYS A 288 -44.15 27.31 -0.82
C LYS A 288 -44.15 27.74 -2.30
N GLY A 289 -43.16 27.31 -3.08
CA GLY A 289 -43.06 27.60 -4.51
C GLY A 289 -41.61 27.70 -5.02
N PRO A 290 -41.41 27.93 -6.34
CA PRO A 290 -40.10 28.07 -6.94
C PRO A 290 -39.32 29.25 -6.38
N VAL A 291 -38.02 29.09 -6.15
CA VAL A 291 -37.15 30.15 -5.63
C VAL A 291 -36.09 30.52 -6.67
N LYS A 292 -36.03 31.81 -7.03
CA LYS A 292 -35.05 32.33 -8.00
C LYS A 292 -33.77 32.77 -7.29
N ILE A 293 -32.63 32.25 -7.75
CA ILE A 293 -31.30 32.48 -7.18
C ILE A 293 -30.30 32.64 -8.33
N ASN A 294 -29.67 33.82 -8.44
CA ASN A 294 -28.70 34.14 -9.49
C ASN A 294 -29.17 33.79 -10.91
N GLY A 295 -30.44 34.07 -11.23
CA GLY A 295 -31.03 33.79 -12.54
C GLY A 295 -31.58 32.37 -12.73
N VAL A 296 -31.22 31.43 -11.85
CA VAL A 296 -31.71 30.04 -11.85
C VAL A 296 -32.97 29.92 -11.00
N GLU A 297 -34.02 29.34 -11.55
CA GLU A 297 -35.24 29.01 -10.83
C GLU A 297 -35.14 27.57 -10.28
N VAL A 298 -35.25 27.44 -8.96
CA VAL A 298 -35.10 26.16 -8.24
C VAL A 298 -36.46 25.75 -7.69
N SER A 299 -36.96 24.61 -8.12
CA SER A 299 -38.22 24.02 -7.64
C SER A 299 -37.96 22.69 -6.96
N LEU A 300 -38.59 22.45 -5.82
CA LEU A 300 -38.58 21.16 -5.15
C LEU A 300 -39.61 20.23 -5.81
N VAL A 301 -39.16 19.06 -6.23
CA VAL A 301 -39.99 18.04 -6.89
C VAL A 301 -40.47 17.02 -5.88
N ASN A 302 -39.54 16.37 -5.16
CA ASN A 302 -39.85 15.36 -4.14
C ASN A 302 -38.95 15.51 -2.92
N VAL A 303 -39.47 15.11 -1.76
CA VAL A 303 -38.71 14.95 -0.52
C VAL A 303 -38.80 13.50 -0.12
N PHE A 304 -37.64 12.87 0.06
CA PHE A 304 -37.53 11.50 0.52
C PHE A 304 -36.94 11.52 1.92
N GLN A 305 -37.64 10.93 2.89
CA GLN A 305 -37.06 10.72 4.22
C GLN A 305 -36.02 9.60 4.20
N ARG A 306 -36.17 8.66 3.25
CA ARG A 306 -35.44 7.40 3.11
C ARG A 306 -35.36 7.01 1.64
N ALA A 307 -34.49 7.70 0.90
CA ALA A 307 -34.41 7.59 -0.55
C ALA A 307 -33.71 6.29 -1.00
N VAL A 308 -34.37 5.51 -1.84
CA VAL A 308 -33.82 4.32 -2.52
C VAL A 308 -34.01 4.47 -4.03
N VAL A 309 -33.08 3.93 -4.81
CA VAL A 309 -33.23 3.84 -6.26
C VAL A 309 -33.95 2.54 -6.62
N SER A 310 -35.18 2.66 -7.12
CA SER A 310 -35.98 1.54 -7.65
C SER A 310 -36.45 1.87 -9.06
N ASP A 311 -36.40 0.91 -9.98
CA ASP A 311 -36.81 1.07 -11.38
C ASP A 311 -36.18 2.29 -12.08
N ASN A 312 -34.89 2.53 -11.80
CA ASN A 312 -34.11 3.64 -12.34
C ASN A 312 -34.68 5.04 -11.99
N ARG A 313 -35.48 5.13 -10.92
CA ARG A 313 -36.03 6.35 -10.34
C ARG A 313 -35.83 6.35 -8.82
N LEU A 314 -35.97 7.51 -8.19
CA LEU A 314 -35.92 7.62 -6.74
C LEU A 314 -37.31 7.33 -6.15
N ALA A 315 -37.34 6.52 -5.10
CA ALA A 315 -38.53 6.12 -4.37
C ALA A 315 -38.31 6.21 -2.85
N GLU A 316 -39.40 6.36 -2.10
CA GLU A 316 -39.40 6.34 -0.63
C GLU A 316 -39.43 4.89 -0.14
N SER A 317 -38.53 4.52 0.77
CA SER A 317 -38.44 3.16 1.32
C SER A 317 -39.22 3.03 2.65
N GLU A 318 -39.84 1.86 2.89
CA GLU A 318 -40.61 1.55 4.13
C GLU A 318 -39.82 0.74 5.19
N GLU A 319 -38.73 0.02 4.85
CA GLU A 319 -37.79 -0.61 5.82
C GLU A 319 -36.29 -0.20 5.70
N GLY A 320 -35.59 0.01 6.83
CA GLY A 320 -34.15 0.33 6.88
C GLY A 320 -33.74 1.74 7.37
N LYS A 321 -32.48 1.90 7.82
CA LYS A 321 -31.86 3.18 8.24
C LYS A 321 -31.15 3.87 7.07
N GLU A 322 -31.88 4.38 6.08
CA GLU A 322 -31.22 4.95 4.89
C GLU A 322 -31.68 6.35 4.48
N ASN A 323 -30.86 6.92 3.59
CA ASN A 323 -30.43 8.31 3.44
C ASN A 323 -31.54 9.28 2.94
N PRO A 324 -31.93 10.30 3.72
CA PRO A 324 -32.87 11.33 3.27
C PRO A 324 -32.32 12.13 2.08
N ALA A 325 -33.18 12.40 1.11
CA ALA A 325 -32.82 13.10 -0.12
C ALA A 325 -33.87 14.11 -0.58
N LEU A 326 -33.44 15.10 -1.36
CA LEU A 326 -34.30 16.08 -2.02
C LEU A 326 -34.10 15.97 -3.53
N GLU A 327 -35.19 15.89 -4.27
CA GLU A 327 -35.18 15.99 -5.72
C GLU A 327 -35.58 17.40 -6.14
N LEU A 328 -34.69 18.07 -6.85
CA LEU A 328 -34.83 19.46 -7.30
C LEU A 328 -34.88 19.52 -8.82
N LYS A 329 -35.64 20.47 -9.34
CA LYS A 329 -35.65 20.84 -10.75
C LYS A 329 -35.14 22.27 -10.87
N LEU A 330 -34.09 22.43 -11.67
CA LEU A 330 -33.43 23.69 -11.94
C LEU A 330 -33.80 24.15 -13.35
N TYR A 331 -34.13 25.42 -13.51
CA TYR A 331 -34.42 26.01 -14.81
C TYR A 331 -33.64 27.31 -14.99
N SER A 332 -32.90 27.42 -16.09
CA SER A 332 -32.15 28.63 -16.46
C SER A 332 -32.08 28.75 -17.97
N GLU A 333 -32.39 29.93 -18.50
CA GLU A 333 -32.26 30.28 -19.93
C GLU A 333 -32.80 29.21 -20.91
N GLY A 334 -34.01 28.70 -20.65
CA GLY A 334 -34.65 27.73 -21.54
C GLY A 334 -34.29 26.26 -21.28
N LYS A 335 -33.31 25.97 -20.42
CA LYS A 335 -32.82 24.61 -20.13
C LYS A 335 -33.21 24.16 -18.72
N ALA A 336 -33.68 22.93 -18.61
CA ALA A 336 -34.01 22.28 -17.34
C ALA A 336 -32.94 21.24 -16.96
N SER A 337 -32.57 21.18 -15.69
CA SER A 337 -31.75 20.11 -15.13
C SER A 337 -32.39 19.53 -13.87
N ARG A 338 -32.21 18.23 -13.65
CA ARG A 338 -32.67 17.51 -12.46
C ARG A 338 -31.49 17.33 -11.52
N GLU A 339 -31.66 17.68 -10.26
CA GLU A 339 -30.64 17.54 -9.22
C GLU A 339 -31.20 16.71 -8.06
N VAL A 340 -30.38 15.83 -7.48
CA VAL A 340 -30.76 15.04 -6.31
C VAL A 340 -29.70 15.24 -5.25
N VAL A 341 -30.12 15.73 -4.08
CA VAL A 341 -29.21 16.08 -2.99
C VAL A 341 -29.49 15.18 -1.79
N TYR A 342 -28.47 14.49 -1.32
CA TYR A 342 -28.56 13.54 -0.21
C TYR A 342 -28.01 14.17 1.08
N GLY A 343 -28.62 13.82 2.22
CA GLY A 343 -28.27 14.40 3.51
C GLY A 343 -27.14 13.68 4.25
N LEU A 344 -27.17 12.34 4.30
CA LEU A 344 -26.16 11.54 5.01
C LEU A 344 -24.95 11.21 4.14
N PHE A 345 -25.17 11.07 2.83
CA PHE A 345 -24.12 10.75 1.87
C PHE A 345 -24.14 11.75 0.69
N PRO A 346 -23.76 13.02 0.91
CA PRO A 346 -23.84 14.09 -0.09
C PRO A 346 -22.98 13.83 -1.34
N GLN A 347 -22.00 12.92 -1.26
CA GLN A 347 -21.15 12.53 -2.39
C GLN A 347 -21.88 11.83 -3.54
N PHE A 348 -23.12 11.35 -3.31
CA PHE A 348 -23.93 10.67 -4.35
C PHE A 348 -24.81 11.61 -5.17
N SER A 349 -24.65 12.94 -5.05
CA SER A 349 -25.39 13.88 -5.91
C SER A 349 -25.09 13.65 -7.39
N LEU A 350 -26.10 13.83 -8.25
CA LEU A 350 -25.99 13.68 -9.70
C LEU A 350 -25.03 14.69 -10.33
N HIS A 351 -24.94 15.89 -9.74
CA HIS A 351 -24.01 16.93 -10.17
C HIS A 351 -23.14 17.37 -8.99
N PRO A 352 -22.12 16.57 -8.62
CA PRO A 352 -21.27 16.88 -7.47
C PRO A 352 -20.49 18.18 -7.65
N ASN A 353 -20.30 18.65 -8.89
CA ASN A 353 -19.67 19.94 -9.24
C ASN A 353 -20.67 21.10 -9.40
N GLY A 354 -21.95 20.88 -9.12
CA GLY A 354 -23.04 21.85 -9.26
C GLY A 354 -23.66 21.88 -10.65
N ALA A 355 -24.85 22.47 -10.76
CA ALA A 355 -25.61 22.65 -11.99
C ALA A 355 -26.03 24.12 -12.13
N PHE A 356 -25.90 24.68 -13.34
CA PHE A 356 -26.12 26.11 -13.62
C PHE A 356 -25.36 27.06 -12.68
N GLY A 357 -24.15 26.67 -12.26
CA GLY A 357 -23.31 27.49 -11.38
C GLY A 357 -23.72 27.46 -9.89
N LEU A 358 -24.65 26.59 -9.49
CA LEU A 358 -25.08 26.41 -8.10
C LEU A 358 -24.83 24.98 -7.62
N ARG A 359 -24.35 24.83 -6.38
CA ARG A 359 -24.20 23.55 -5.67
C ARG A 359 -25.14 23.54 -4.47
N PHE A 360 -25.79 22.42 -4.24
CA PHE A 360 -26.78 22.24 -3.19
C PHE A 360 -26.25 21.26 -2.14
N GLU A 361 -26.38 21.61 -0.87
CA GLU A 361 -25.93 20.80 0.27
C GLU A 361 -27.09 20.66 1.24
N TYR A 362 -27.51 19.43 1.53
CA TYR A 362 -28.62 19.15 2.42
C TYR A 362 -28.10 18.84 3.83
N GLN A 363 -28.20 19.81 4.73
CA GLN A 363 -27.74 19.70 6.11
C GLN A 363 -28.87 19.26 7.04
N ILE A 364 -28.60 18.19 7.77
CA ILE A 364 -29.49 17.62 8.78
C ILE A 364 -28.88 17.92 10.16
N PRO A 365 -29.68 18.35 11.15
CA PRO A 365 -29.19 18.62 12.50
C PRO A 365 -28.52 17.40 13.17
N ASP A 366 -27.42 17.62 13.90
CA ASP A 366 -26.59 16.59 14.53
C ASP A 366 -27.32 15.76 15.61
N ASP A 367 -28.43 16.28 16.14
CA ASP A 367 -29.30 15.64 17.14
C ASP A 367 -30.17 14.49 16.58
N VAL A 368 -30.07 14.20 15.27
CA VAL A 368 -30.76 13.09 14.61
C VAL A 368 -29.90 11.81 14.57
N PHE A 369 -28.62 11.88 14.96
CA PHE A 369 -27.75 10.70 15.03
C PHE A 369 -27.82 10.01 16.39
N PRO A 370 -28.04 8.68 16.49
CA PRO A 370 -27.85 7.98 17.75
C PRO A 370 -26.37 8.09 18.15
N THR A 371 -26.11 8.65 19.33
CA THR A 371 -24.78 8.80 19.90
C THR A 371 -24.23 7.41 20.21
N GLU A 372 -23.10 7.03 19.61
CA GLU A 372 -22.35 5.84 20.07
C GLU A 372 -21.79 6.15 21.47
N GLU A 373 -22.19 5.36 22.46
CA GLU A 373 -21.56 5.39 23.77
C GLU A 373 -20.11 4.91 23.64
N LYS A 374 -19.20 5.65 24.25
CA LYS A 374 -17.79 5.26 24.43
C LYS A 374 -17.73 4.02 25.30
N GLU A 375 -17.19 2.93 24.77
CA GLU A 375 -16.82 1.76 25.57
C GLU A 375 -15.33 1.84 25.92
N ASP A 376 -15.07 1.97 27.23
CA ASP A 376 -13.73 1.99 27.83
C ASP A 376 -13.49 0.61 28.47
N SER A 377 -12.31 0.04 28.21
CA SER A 377 -11.60 -0.99 29.01
C SER A 377 -12.01 -2.49 28.96
N GLN A 378 -10.98 -3.30 28.60
CA GLN A 378 -10.62 -4.66 29.06
C GLN A 378 -11.34 -5.89 28.49
N LEU A 379 -10.64 -6.58 27.57
CA LEU A 379 -10.92 -7.95 27.14
C LEU A 379 -10.26 -8.98 28.08
N PRO A 380 -10.95 -10.07 28.49
CA PRO A 380 -10.33 -11.32 28.92
C PRO A 380 -10.15 -12.32 27.76
N GLU A 381 -9.20 -13.25 27.93
CA GLU A 381 -8.68 -14.19 26.93
C GLU A 381 -9.69 -15.21 26.38
N GLY A 382 -9.48 -15.62 25.12
CA GLY A 382 -9.90 -16.94 24.62
C GLY A 382 -11.07 -17.01 23.65
N HIS A 383 -11.43 -15.94 22.93
CA HIS A 383 -12.44 -16.03 21.87
C HIS A 383 -11.97 -15.38 20.56
N VAL A 384 -11.96 -16.20 19.50
CA VAL A 384 -11.81 -15.81 18.10
C VAL A 384 -13.17 -15.28 17.61
N PRO A 385 -13.25 -14.13 16.92
CA PRO A 385 -14.49 -13.78 16.24
C PRO A 385 -14.66 -14.69 15.01
N VAL A 386 -15.30 -15.83 15.21
CA VAL A 386 -16.00 -16.55 14.15
C VAL A 386 -17.33 -15.84 13.96
N SER A 387 -17.42 -14.96 12.96
CA SER A 387 -18.71 -14.41 12.53
C SER A 387 -19.47 -15.50 11.76
N SER A 388 -20.22 -16.34 12.47
CA SER A 388 -21.27 -17.19 11.89
C SER A 388 -22.65 -16.56 12.08
N ALA A 389 -23.41 -16.52 10.98
CA ALA A 389 -24.88 -16.56 10.93
C ALA A 389 -25.69 -15.53 11.74
N ALA A 390 -25.56 -14.25 11.38
CA ALA A 390 -26.67 -13.29 11.24
C ALA A 390 -26.15 -12.13 10.35
N GLY A 391 -26.96 -11.64 9.42
CA GLY A 391 -26.54 -10.74 8.33
C GLY A 391 -25.59 -9.63 8.78
N ASN A 392 -24.38 -9.65 8.21
CA ASN A 392 -23.47 -8.52 8.32
C ASN A 392 -24.10 -7.34 7.54
N PRO A 393 -24.19 -6.11 8.09
CA PRO A 393 -24.91 -4.98 7.48
C PRO A 393 -24.38 -4.49 6.12
N GLY A 394 -23.34 -5.12 5.57
CA GLY A 394 -22.72 -4.80 4.28
C GLY A 394 -22.85 -5.88 3.20
N GLU A 395 -23.48 -7.03 3.46
CA GLU A 395 -23.70 -8.09 2.46
C GLU A 395 -25.05 -7.92 1.75
N SER A 396 -25.20 -6.82 1.01
CA SER A 396 -26.45 -6.55 0.28
C SER A 396 -26.66 -7.51 -0.88
N ASN A 397 -25.63 -8.00 -1.56
CA ASN A 397 -25.80 -8.84 -2.74
C ASN A 397 -25.05 -10.16 -2.62
N VAL A 398 -25.75 -11.31 -2.69
CA VAL A 398 -25.15 -12.63 -2.51
C VAL A 398 -25.51 -13.57 -3.67
N ILE A 399 -24.55 -14.35 -4.13
CA ILE A 399 -24.74 -15.44 -5.09
C ILE A 399 -24.32 -16.74 -4.41
N GLU A 400 -25.27 -17.64 -4.17
CA GLU A 400 -25.03 -18.94 -3.55
C GLU A 400 -25.01 -20.03 -4.63
N PHE A 401 -23.93 -20.81 -4.66
CA PHE A 401 -23.78 -22.05 -5.41
C PHE A 401 -24.17 -23.20 -4.48
N ILE A 402 -25.39 -23.69 -4.60
CA ILE A 402 -25.90 -24.79 -3.78
C ILE A 402 -25.62 -26.09 -4.54
N VAL A 403 -24.66 -26.87 -4.05
CA VAL A 403 -24.28 -28.14 -4.65
C VAL A 403 -25.00 -29.29 -3.94
N PRO A 404 -25.79 -30.11 -4.66
CA PRO A 404 -26.42 -31.28 -4.08
C PRO A 404 -25.41 -32.40 -3.80
N LYS A 405 -25.74 -33.25 -2.82
CA LYS A 405 -24.92 -34.42 -2.45
C LYS A 405 -24.69 -35.36 -3.63
N GLU A 406 -25.67 -35.48 -4.52
CA GLU A 406 -25.64 -36.31 -5.73
C GLU A 406 -26.13 -35.51 -6.96
N GLY A 407 -25.55 -35.77 -8.14
CA GLY A 407 -25.92 -35.12 -9.41
C GLY A 407 -24.95 -34.02 -9.88
N GLU A 408 -24.96 -33.69 -11.18
CA GLU A 408 -24.04 -32.70 -11.77
C GLU A 408 -24.58 -31.27 -11.79
N GLN A 409 -25.88 -31.11 -11.55
CA GLN A 409 -26.56 -29.82 -11.60
C GLN A 409 -26.48 -29.14 -10.23
N LEU A 410 -26.07 -27.87 -10.22
CA LEU A 410 -26.11 -27.05 -9.01
C LEU A 410 -27.25 -26.05 -9.08
N VAL A 411 -27.72 -25.61 -7.92
CA VAL A 411 -28.73 -24.57 -7.81
C VAL A 411 -28.02 -23.25 -7.53
N LEU A 412 -28.16 -22.31 -8.44
CA LEU A 412 -27.68 -20.94 -8.26
C LEU A 412 -28.81 -20.12 -7.62
N ARG A 413 -28.53 -19.49 -6.49
CA ARG A 413 -29.48 -18.64 -5.75
C ARG A 413 -28.89 -17.24 -5.57
N LEU A 414 -29.62 -16.22 -6.02
CA LEU A 414 -29.18 -14.84 -6.01
C LEU A 414 -30.04 -14.05 -5.03
N LEU A 415 -29.40 -13.41 -4.06
CA LEU A 415 -30.02 -12.56 -3.07
C LEU A 415 -29.62 -11.09 -3.30
N LYS A 416 -30.62 -10.21 -3.28
CA LYS A 416 -30.47 -8.75 -3.33
C LYS A 416 -31.12 -8.17 -2.07
N ASN A 417 -30.35 -7.42 -1.29
CA ASN A 417 -30.66 -6.94 0.05
C ASN A 417 -31.20 -8.04 0.99
N GLY A 418 -30.72 -9.27 0.83
CA GLY A 418 -31.20 -10.44 1.59
C GLY A 418 -32.46 -11.11 1.04
N GLU A 419 -33.11 -10.55 0.01
CA GLU A 419 -34.25 -11.17 -0.67
C GLU A 419 -33.82 -12.00 -1.87
N GLU A 420 -34.38 -13.20 -2.02
CA GLU A 420 -34.13 -14.06 -3.17
C GLU A 420 -34.81 -13.50 -4.43
N VAL A 421 -34.02 -13.15 -5.43
CA VAL A 421 -34.53 -12.59 -6.69
C VAL A 421 -34.35 -13.52 -7.88
N LEU A 422 -33.48 -14.53 -7.78
CA LEU A 422 -33.34 -15.57 -8.80
C LEU A 422 -32.89 -16.89 -8.15
N ARG A 423 -33.56 -17.98 -8.52
CA ARG A 423 -33.15 -19.34 -8.20
C ARG A 423 -33.28 -20.22 -9.43
N GLN A 424 -32.17 -20.78 -9.89
CA GLN A 424 -32.12 -21.51 -11.15
C GLN A 424 -31.18 -22.71 -11.04
N GLN A 425 -31.54 -23.84 -11.64
CA GLN A 425 -30.62 -24.97 -11.85
C GLN A 425 -29.69 -24.66 -13.02
N VAL A 426 -28.40 -24.84 -12.80
CA VAL A 426 -27.34 -24.47 -13.75
C VAL A 426 -26.38 -25.65 -13.93
N SER A 427 -26.06 -25.94 -15.19
CA SER A 427 -25.04 -26.93 -15.57
C SER A 427 -23.71 -26.24 -15.90
N ALA A 428 -22.60 -26.98 -15.82
CA ALA A 428 -21.28 -26.49 -16.20
C ALA A 428 -21.30 -25.84 -17.60
N GLY A 429 -20.69 -24.65 -17.73
CA GLY A 429 -20.65 -23.85 -18.96
C GLY A 429 -21.85 -22.93 -19.20
N GLN A 430 -22.95 -23.07 -18.44
CA GLN A 430 -24.13 -22.22 -18.60
C GLN A 430 -23.90 -20.84 -17.97
N SER A 431 -24.41 -19.80 -18.63
CA SER A 431 -24.27 -18.40 -18.22
C SER A 431 -25.59 -17.80 -17.73
N VAL A 432 -25.53 -17.03 -16.64
CA VAL A 432 -26.65 -16.36 -15.97
C VAL A 432 -26.35 -14.87 -15.81
N GLN A 433 -27.28 -14.01 -16.19
CA GLN A 433 -27.18 -12.56 -16.00
C GLN A 433 -27.55 -12.21 -14.56
N THR A 434 -26.76 -11.36 -13.92
CA THR A 434 -27.01 -10.88 -12.55
C THR A 434 -28.04 -9.73 -12.55
N PRO A 435 -29.03 -9.72 -11.64
CA PRO A 435 -30.14 -8.75 -11.66
C PRO A 435 -29.77 -7.31 -11.30
N TRP A 436 -28.62 -7.10 -10.65
CA TRP A 436 -28.29 -5.81 -10.02
C TRP A 436 -26.94 -5.23 -10.46
N MET A 437 -26.21 -5.88 -11.38
CA MET A 437 -24.83 -5.49 -11.72
C MET A 437 -24.48 -5.54 -13.22
N GLY A 438 -25.39 -5.98 -14.11
CA GLY A 438 -25.10 -6.10 -15.54
C GLY A 438 -23.93 -7.06 -15.84
N MET A 439 -23.65 -7.99 -14.92
CA MET A 439 -22.58 -8.98 -15.03
C MET A 439 -23.15 -10.31 -15.50
N THR A 440 -22.35 -11.04 -16.26
CA THR A 440 -22.64 -12.42 -16.66
C THR A 440 -21.80 -13.36 -15.80
N LEU A 441 -22.47 -14.23 -15.06
CA LEU A 441 -21.86 -15.34 -14.34
C LEU A 441 -21.95 -16.59 -15.20
N THR A 442 -20.81 -17.14 -15.60
CA THR A 442 -20.70 -18.45 -16.24
C THR A 442 -20.23 -19.47 -15.22
N LEU A 443 -21.00 -20.54 -15.06
CA LEU A 443 -20.58 -21.65 -14.23
C LEU A 443 -19.43 -22.39 -14.91
N GLY A 444 -18.32 -22.59 -14.19
CA GLY A 444 -17.19 -23.39 -14.65
C GLY A 444 -17.45 -24.88 -14.46
N SER A 445 -16.49 -25.60 -13.85
CA SER A 445 -16.62 -27.03 -13.55
C SER A 445 -16.89 -27.27 -12.07
N LEU A 446 -17.72 -28.28 -11.80
CA LEU A 446 -17.96 -28.84 -10.47
C LEU A 446 -17.03 -30.04 -10.28
N LYS A 447 -16.18 -30.00 -9.26
CA LYS A 447 -15.28 -31.10 -8.90
C LYS A 447 -15.61 -31.59 -7.49
N ARG A 448 -15.55 -32.90 -7.27
CA ARG A 448 -15.78 -33.57 -5.98
C ARG A 448 -14.56 -34.39 -5.61
N GLY A 449 -14.31 -34.56 -4.31
CA GLY A 449 -13.13 -35.29 -3.85
C GLY A 449 -11.84 -34.56 -4.24
N VAL A 450 -11.89 -33.22 -4.27
CA VAL A 450 -10.74 -32.41 -4.61
C VAL A 450 -10.30 -31.59 -3.42
N ALA A 451 -8.99 -31.43 -3.28
CA ALA A 451 -8.41 -30.46 -2.37
C ALA A 451 -7.86 -29.28 -3.19
N PRO A 452 -7.95 -28.06 -2.66
CA PRO A 452 -7.24 -26.92 -3.20
C PRO A 452 -5.73 -27.19 -3.10
N VAL A 453 -5.03 -26.91 -4.20
CA VAL A 453 -3.57 -27.02 -4.25
C VAL A 453 -3.04 -25.68 -4.69
N GLU A 454 -2.14 -25.12 -3.89
CA GLU A 454 -1.35 -23.97 -4.29
C GLU A 454 -0.05 -24.46 -4.88
N ARG A 455 0.13 -24.21 -6.17
CA ARG A 455 1.41 -24.43 -6.85
C ARG A 455 2.16 -23.12 -6.86
N VAL A 456 3.33 -23.13 -6.25
CA VAL A 456 4.22 -21.98 -6.25
C VAL A 456 5.42 -22.32 -7.10
N THR A 457 5.60 -21.56 -8.16
CA THR A 457 6.73 -21.70 -9.08
C THR A 457 7.52 -20.41 -9.13
N GLU A 458 8.75 -20.49 -9.64
CA GLU A 458 9.52 -19.30 -9.97
C GLU A 458 8.83 -18.55 -11.11
N ALA A 459 8.69 -17.24 -10.94
CA ALA A 459 8.14 -16.36 -11.98
C ALA A 459 9.24 -15.95 -12.95
N GLU A 460 8.90 -15.87 -14.24
CA GLU A 460 9.80 -15.34 -15.25
C GLU A 460 9.86 -13.80 -15.15
N LEU A 461 11.04 -13.25 -15.37
CA LEU A 461 11.25 -11.80 -15.37
C LEU A 461 11.01 -11.24 -16.77
N GLU A 462 9.97 -10.44 -16.91
CA GLU A 462 9.64 -9.76 -18.17
C GLU A 462 10.32 -8.39 -18.26
N GLU A 463 10.83 -8.03 -19.44
CA GLU A 463 11.41 -6.70 -19.64
C GLU A 463 10.32 -5.62 -19.52
N LYS A 464 10.64 -4.54 -18.79
CA LYS A 464 9.80 -3.36 -18.54
C LYS A 464 8.54 -3.59 -17.72
N GLU A 465 8.31 -4.80 -17.24
CA GLU A 465 7.25 -5.10 -16.27
C GLU A 465 7.77 -4.96 -14.83
N PRO A 466 6.89 -4.68 -13.85
CA PRO A 466 7.25 -4.71 -12.44
C PRO A 466 7.77 -6.09 -12.03
N LEU A 467 8.73 -6.12 -11.11
CA LEU A 467 9.24 -7.38 -10.57
C LEU A 467 8.10 -8.17 -9.89
N PRO A 468 8.00 -9.49 -10.13
CA PRO A 468 7.08 -10.36 -9.42
C PRO A 468 7.33 -10.30 -7.90
N LEU A 469 6.29 -10.56 -7.13
CA LEU A 469 6.36 -10.63 -5.67
C LEU A 469 7.06 -11.91 -5.23
N GLY A 470 7.80 -11.84 -4.12
CA GLY A 470 8.41 -13.02 -3.51
C GLY A 470 7.41 -13.84 -2.70
N ALA A 471 7.75 -15.09 -2.40
CA ALA A 471 7.01 -15.95 -1.49
C ALA A 471 7.94 -16.78 -0.59
N VAL A 472 7.51 -17.02 0.64
CA VAL A 472 8.22 -17.87 1.60
C VAL A 472 7.41 -19.13 1.91
N GLN A 473 8.08 -20.26 2.00
CA GLN A 473 7.50 -21.51 2.45
C GLN A 473 7.85 -21.72 3.93
N ILE A 474 6.82 -21.96 4.73
CA ILE A 474 6.95 -22.12 6.17
C ILE A 474 6.41 -23.49 6.56
N ILE A 475 7.19 -24.22 7.35
CA ILE A 475 6.85 -25.57 7.79
C ILE A 475 6.77 -25.59 9.32
N PRO A 476 5.69 -26.15 9.91
CA PRO A 476 5.66 -26.49 11.32
C PRO A 476 6.79 -27.44 11.69
N SER A 477 7.51 -27.15 12.78
CA SER A 477 8.61 -28.00 13.25
C SER A 477 8.09 -29.43 13.52
N GLY A 478 8.69 -30.43 12.84
CA GLY A 478 8.28 -31.84 12.96
C GLY A 478 7.41 -32.37 11.82
N LYS A 479 6.88 -31.52 10.93
CA LYS A 479 6.21 -31.96 9.69
C LYS A 479 7.18 -32.02 8.51
N GLY A 480 6.90 -32.93 7.56
CA GLY A 480 7.59 -33.03 6.28
C GLY A 480 7.32 -31.82 5.37
N VAL A 481 8.00 -31.76 4.22
CA VAL A 481 7.88 -30.65 3.25
C VAL A 481 6.44 -30.48 2.74
N ASP A 482 5.71 -31.59 2.65
CA ASP A 482 4.31 -31.64 2.20
C ASP A 482 3.33 -30.94 3.17
N GLY A 483 3.77 -30.59 4.39
CA GLY A 483 3.01 -29.80 5.35
C GLY A 483 3.35 -28.30 5.37
N GLY A 484 4.11 -27.83 4.38
CA GLY A 484 4.56 -26.44 4.29
C GLY A 484 3.54 -25.50 3.63
N VAL A 485 3.34 -24.34 4.22
CA VAL A 485 2.43 -23.30 3.70
C VAL A 485 3.24 -22.20 3.05
N TRP A 486 2.86 -21.82 1.84
CA TRP A 486 3.44 -20.65 1.15
C TRP A 486 2.73 -19.37 1.58
N ILE A 487 3.49 -18.28 1.69
CA ILE A 487 2.97 -16.95 1.99
C ILE A 487 3.64 -15.96 1.03
N GLN A 488 2.86 -15.28 0.20
CA GLN A 488 3.38 -14.28 -0.74
C GLN A 488 3.62 -12.92 -0.06
N GLU A 489 4.49 -12.07 -0.61
CA GLU A 489 4.74 -10.71 -0.14
C GLU A 489 3.42 -9.90 -0.06
N GLY A 490 3.09 -9.40 1.13
CA GLY A 490 1.85 -8.68 1.42
C GLY A 490 0.75 -9.55 2.03
N GLU A 491 0.93 -10.87 2.09
CA GLU A 491 -0.04 -11.82 2.63
C GLU A 491 0.16 -12.08 4.13
N SER A 492 -0.93 -12.44 4.82
CA SER A 492 -0.89 -13.02 6.16
C SER A 492 -1.78 -14.25 6.24
N ARG A 493 -1.28 -15.30 6.89
CA ARG A 493 -1.99 -16.56 7.13
C ARG A 493 -2.01 -16.90 8.61
N GLU A 494 -3.08 -17.54 9.06
CA GLU A 494 -3.17 -18.11 10.40
C GLU A 494 -2.84 -19.61 10.34
N LEU A 495 -1.86 -20.04 11.13
CA LEU A 495 -1.38 -21.42 11.19
C LEU A 495 -1.71 -22.00 12.56
N ASN A 496 -2.44 -23.11 12.59
CA ASN A 496 -2.74 -23.83 13.82
C ASN A 496 -1.72 -24.95 14.03
N ILE A 497 -0.91 -24.84 15.08
CA ILE A 497 0.18 -25.77 15.41
C ILE A 497 0.03 -26.19 16.86
N GLU A 498 -0.11 -27.49 17.11
CA GLU A 498 -0.26 -28.05 18.46
C GLU A 498 -1.41 -27.40 19.27
N GLY A 499 -2.50 -27.02 18.59
CA GLY A 499 -3.67 -26.36 19.21
C GLY A 499 -3.49 -24.86 19.50
N LYS A 500 -2.37 -24.25 19.07
CA LYS A 500 -2.13 -22.81 19.15
C LYS A 500 -2.22 -22.15 17.78
N SER A 501 -2.77 -20.94 17.73
CA SER A 501 -2.90 -20.18 16.49
C SER A 501 -1.75 -19.18 16.36
N TYR A 502 -1.09 -19.18 15.20
CA TYR A 502 -0.01 -18.27 14.85
C TYR A 502 -0.40 -17.49 13.60
N ARG A 503 -0.51 -16.16 13.71
CA ARG A 503 -0.58 -15.29 12.55
C ARG A 503 0.82 -15.06 12.00
N VAL A 504 1.02 -15.49 10.78
CA VAL A 504 2.27 -15.31 10.04
C VAL A 504 2.04 -14.32 8.91
N ARG A 505 2.88 -13.29 8.81
CA ARG A 505 2.83 -12.27 7.77
C ARG A 505 4.18 -12.21 7.08
N PHE A 506 4.17 -12.20 5.75
CA PHE A 506 5.36 -11.95 4.96
C PHE A 506 5.17 -10.70 4.13
N GLY A 507 6.07 -9.73 4.24
CA GLY A 507 5.97 -8.55 3.40
C GLY A 507 6.90 -7.42 3.82
N PRO A 508 6.69 -6.23 3.24
CA PRO A 508 7.45 -5.04 3.59
C PRO A 508 7.39 -4.75 5.10
N ASP A 509 8.51 -4.30 5.64
CA ASP A 509 8.60 -3.84 7.01
C ASP A 509 7.88 -2.49 7.17
N ASN A 510 7.40 -2.21 8.37
CA ASN A 510 6.77 -0.95 8.72
C ASN A 510 7.56 -0.27 9.84
N PHE A 511 7.93 0.98 9.58
CA PHE A 511 8.55 1.87 10.56
C PHE A 511 7.56 2.95 10.98
N ARG A 512 7.35 3.11 12.29
CA ARG A 512 6.47 4.15 12.82
C ARG A 512 7.25 5.44 13.06
N LEU A 513 6.80 6.53 12.45
CA LEU A 513 7.34 7.87 12.69
C LEU A 513 7.03 8.35 14.11
N PRO A 514 7.91 9.20 14.70
CA PRO A 514 7.68 9.80 16.01
C PRO A 514 6.60 10.90 15.99
N PHE A 515 6.05 11.21 14.82
CA PHE A 515 4.95 12.15 14.60
C PHE A 515 3.96 11.59 13.58
N SER A 516 2.73 12.10 13.58
CA SER A 516 1.72 11.77 12.59
C SER A 516 1.49 12.93 11.63
N LEU A 517 1.29 12.61 10.36
CA LEU A 517 1.02 13.57 9.30
C LEU A 517 -0.44 13.43 8.86
N GLN A 518 -1.19 14.52 8.87
CA GLN A 518 -2.55 14.55 8.31
C GLN A 518 -2.51 15.26 6.97
N LEU A 519 -3.02 14.61 5.91
CA LEU A 519 -3.19 15.25 4.61
C LEU A 519 -4.51 16.01 4.60
N LYS A 520 -4.44 17.34 4.57
CA LYS A 520 -5.64 18.19 4.47
C LYS A 520 -6.13 18.31 3.05
N LYS A 521 -5.21 18.50 2.12
CA LYS A 521 -5.52 18.68 0.71
C LYS A 521 -4.32 18.31 -0.16
N PHE A 522 -4.60 17.67 -1.28
CA PHE A 522 -3.63 17.49 -2.35
C PHE A 522 -3.98 18.43 -3.51
N ILE A 523 -2.98 19.09 -4.08
CA ILE A 523 -3.14 20.01 -5.20
C ILE A 523 -2.20 19.56 -6.31
N LYS A 524 -2.74 19.42 -7.52
CA LYS A 524 -2.01 19.11 -8.74
C LYS A 524 -2.30 20.19 -9.77
N THR A 525 -1.25 20.79 -10.30
CA THR A 525 -1.29 21.71 -11.43
C THR A 525 -0.83 20.97 -12.67
N ASP A 526 -1.59 21.03 -13.74
CA ASP A 526 -1.29 20.36 -15.00
C ASP A 526 -0.69 21.31 -16.04
N TYR A 527 0.13 20.77 -16.94
CA TYR A 527 0.60 21.53 -18.10
C TYR A 527 -0.59 21.96 -18.97
N PRO A 528 -0.60 23.21 -19.48
CA PRO A 528 -1.68 23.70 -20.35
C PRO A 528 -1.94 22.74 -21.52
N GLY A 529 -3.17 22.23 -21.61
CA GLY A 529 -3.58 21.33 -22.69
C GLY A 529 -3.21 19.85 -22.52
N SER A 530 -2.71 19.42 -21.36
CA SER A 530 -2.47 18.00 -21.05
C SER A 530 -2.94 17.63 -19.63
N SER A 531 -3.02 16.33 -19.32
CA SER A 531 -3.22 15.82 -17.96
C SER A 531 -1.91 15.53 -17.22
N MET A 532 -0.76 15.87 -17.82
CA MET A 532 0.56 15.68 -17.24
C MET A 532 0.76 16.69 -16.11
N ALA A 533 1.12 16.18 -14.93
CA ALA A 533 1.38 17.01 -13.76
C ALA A 533 2.60 17.92 -14.03
N GLN A 534 2.41 19.23 -13.87
CA GLN A 534 3.47 20.23 -13.84
C GLN A 534 4.02 20.38 -12.42
N GLU A 535 3.12 20.41 -11.44
CA GLU A 535 3.46 20.56 -10.02
C GLU A 535 2.43 19.81 -9.20
N TYR A 536 2.87 19.26 -8.09
CA TYR A 536 1.97 18.71 -7.09
C TYR A 536 2.48 18.99 -5.68
N GLU A 537 1.55 19.37 -4.81
CA GLU A 537 1.82 19.74 -3.43
C GLU A 537 0.78 19.13 -2.48
N SER A 538 1.23 18.86 -1.26
CA SER A 538 0.43 18.29 -0.19
C SER A 538 0.38 19.27 0.96
N HIS A 539 -0.83 19.73 1.30
CA HIS A 539 -1.08 20.56 2.46
C HIS A 539 -1.28 19.64 3.66
N VAL A 540 -0.35 19.69 4.60
CA VAL A 540 -0.27 18.75 5.70
C VAL A 540 -0.26 19.44 7.05
N VAL A 541 -0.77 18.75 8.06
CA VAL A 541 -0.66 19.18 9.47
C VAL A 541 0.07 18.09 10.22
N VAL A 542 1.15 18.46 10.91
CA VAL A 542 1.92 17.56 11.76
C VAL A 542 1.28 17.53 13.15
N SER A 543 1.20 16.34 13.76
CA SER A 543 0.69 16.19 15.12
C SER A 543 1.48 17.06 16.11
N GLY A 544 0.80 17.91 16.86
CA GLY A 544 1.41 18.82 17.83
C GLY A 544 1.74 20.22 17.29
N THR A 545 1.51 20.49 16.00
CA THR A 545 1.56 21.84 15.41
C THR A 545 0.17 22.25 14.93
N GLN A 546 -0.20 23.51 15.12
CA GLN A 546 -1.43 24.07 14.54
C GLN A 546 -1.22 24.57 13.11
N ASP A 547 0.03 24.81 12.72
CA ASP A 547 0.38 25.37 11.42
C ASP A 547 0.28 24.32 10.31
N MET A 548 -0.40 24.71 9.23
CA MET A 548 -0.38 23.96 7.99
C MET A 548 0.99 24.14 7.31
N GLN A 549 1.57 23.03 6.88
CA GLN A 549 2.83 22.98 6.16
C GLN A 549 2.59 22.44 4.75
N ILE A 550 3.40 22.88 3.80
CA ILE A 550 3.31 22.45 2.41
C ILE A 550 4.50 21.55 2.12
N ILE A 551 4.22 20.37 1.55
CA ILE A 551 5.25 19.49 0.99
C ILE A 551 5.06 19.49 -0.51
N SER A 552 6.04 19.99 -1.25
CA SER A 552 6.04 20.00 -2.71
C SER A 552 7.26 19.25 -3.25
N MET A 553 7.36 19.10 -4.58
CA MET A 553 8.46 18.38 -5.23
C MET A 553 9.85 18.92 -4.85
N ASN A 554 9.96 20.23 -4.63
CA ASN A 554 11.23 20.90 -4.32
C ASN A 554 11.34 21.40 -2.87
N GLU A 555 10.24 21.37 -2.12
CA GLU A 555 10.19 21.82 -0.72
C GLU A 555 9.77 20.68 0.21
N PRO A 556 10.74 19.87 0.69
CA PRO A 556 10.45 18.75 1.57
C PRO A 556 10.25 19.18 3.02
N LEU A 557 9.39 18.47 3.74
CA LEU A 557 9.22 18.64 5.18
C LEU A 557 10.37 17.95 5.92
N LYS A 558 11.06 18.69 6.80
CA LYS A 558 12.11 18.16 7.68
C LYS A 558 11.65 18.19 9.13
N ARG A 559 11.60 17.03 9.79
CA ARG A 559 11.16 16.89 11.17
C ARG A 559 11.80 15.69 11.85
N ASP A 560 12.27 15.86 13.09
CA ASP A 560 12.85 14.79 13.94
C ASP A 560 13.93 13.94 13.25
N GLY A 561 14.74 14.58 12.39
CA GLY A 561 15.79 13.92 11.60
C GLY A 561 15.32 13.23 10.32
N PHE A 562 14.01 13.21 10.06
CA PHE A 562 13.40 12.70 8.81
C PHE A 562 13.19 13.83 7.80
N THR A 563 13.25 13.49 6.53
CA THR A 563 12.91 14.35 5.40
C THR A 563 11.83 13.66 4.58
N LEU A 564 10.69 14.32 4.42
CA LEU A 564 9.54 13.82 3.67
C LEU A 564 9.47 14.58 2.35
N TYR A 565 9.61 13.85 1.24
CA TYR A 565 9.48 14.36 -0.11
C TYR A 565 8.14 13.93 -0.67
N GLN A 566 7.46 14.84 -1.35
CA GLN A 566 6.30 14.47 -2.16
C GLN A 566 6.80 13.73 -3.41
N SER A 567 6.61 12.41 -3.48
CA SER A 567 7.21 11.57 -4.52
C SER A 567 6.22 11.14 -5.61
N SER A 568 4.94 10.93 -5.25
CA SER A 568 3.89 10.54 -6.18
C SER A 568 2.50 10.79 -5.59
N PHE A 569 1.45 10.50 -6.34
CA PHE A 569 0.06 10.63 -5.92
C PHE A 569 -0.82 9.58 -6.60
N GLU A 570 -2.00 9.34 -6.02
CA GLU A 570 -3.05 8.52 -6.61
C GLU A 570 -4.29 9.38 -6.80
N GLN A 571 -4.79 9.47 -8.04
CA GLN A 571 -5.97 10.25 -8.39
C GLN A 571 -6.74 9.53 -9.52
N GLY A 572 -8.07 9.38 -9.36
CA GLY A 572 -8.96 8.80 -10.38
C GLY A 572 -9.71 7.54 -9.93
N GLY A 573 -10.68 7.09 -10.74
CA GLY A 573 -11.36 5.80 -10.56
C GLY A 573 -12.28 5.68 -9.33
N GLY A 574 -12.83 6.79 -8.82
CA GLY A 574 -13.71 6.78 -7.64
C GLY A 574 -13.00 6.53 -6.31
N ARG A 575 -11.66 6.49 -6.31
CA ARG A 575 -10.84 6.41 -5.08
C ARG A 575 -10.54 7.82 -4.56
N PRO A 576 -10.50 8.01 -3.22
CA PRO A 576 -10.11 9.29 -2.64
C PRO A 576 -8.64 9.59 -3.00
N THR A 577 -8.37 10.85 -3.32
CA THR A 577 -7.03 11.34 -3.65
C THR A 577 -6.06 10.98 -2.54
N ALA A 578 -4.87 10.49 -2.89
CA ALA A 578 -3.83 10.16 -1.92
C ALA A 578 -2.46 10.72 -2.33
N SER A 579 -1.70 11.17 -1.35
CA SER A 579 -0.31 11.56 -1.51
C SER A 579 0.60 10.41 -1.10
N ILE A 580 1.63 10.17 -1.90
CA ILE A 580 2.71 9.22 -1.60
C ILE A 580 3.95 10.06 -1.27
N PHE A 581 4.43 9.90 -0.05
CA PHE A 581 5.62 10.57 0.45
C PHE A 581 6.80 9.59 0.48
N SER A 582 7.97 10.00 -0.01
CA SER A 582 9.24 9.32 0.29
C SER A 582 9.76 9.86 1.63
N VAL A 583 10.04 8.96 2.56
CA VAL A 583 10.47 9.28 3.92
C VAL A 583 11.91 8.80 4.11
N ASN A 584 12.81 9.76 4.30
CA ASN A 584 14.24 9.49 4.35
C ASN A 584 14.87 9.98 5.67
N ARG A 585 15.72 9.17 6.29
CA ARG A 585 16.66 9.57 7.34
C ARG A 585 18.08 9.22 6.91
N ASP A 586 18.90 10.24 6.70
CA ASP A 586 20.25 10.09 6.16
C ASP A 586 21.33 10.58 7.15
N PRO A 587 21.91 9.68 7.97
CA PRO A 587 22.99 10.05 8.90
C PRO A 587 24.30 10.40 8.20
N GLY A 588 24.49 9.94 6.95
CA GLY A 588 25.67 10.24 6.15
C GLY A 588 25.59 11.59 5.42
N ARG A 589 24.42 12.25 5.42
CA ARG A 589 24.14 13.47 4.65
C ARG A 589 25.20 14.55 4.88
N PHE A 590 25.45 14.88 6.15
CA PHE A 590 26.43 15.90 6.53
C PHE A 590 27.82 15.57 5.96
N TRP A 591 28.28 14.33 6.13
CA TRP A 591 29.59 13.89 5.65
C TRP A 591 29.70 13.92 4.12
N LYS A 592 28.65 13.53 3.39
CA LYS A 592 28.63 13.60 1.92
C LYS A 592 28.74 15.04 1.40
N TYR A 593 28.02 15.98 2.01
CA TYR A 593 28.12 17.40 1.65
C TYR A 593 29.47 17.99 2.03
N LEU A 594 29.98 17.69 3.24
CA LEU A 594 31.29 18.15 3.68
C LEU A 594 32.40 17.60 2.78
N GLY A 595 32.37 16.30 2.47
CA GLY A 595 33.32 15.65 1.56
C GLY A 595 33.29 16.28 0.17
N SER A 596 32.10 16.52 -0.39
CA SER A 596 31.91 17.21 -1.68
C SER A 596 32.48 18.63 -1.68
N LEU A 597 32.26 19.39 -0.61
CA LEU A 597 32.81 20.74 -0.45
C LEU A 597 34.34 20.72 -0.37
N ILE A 598 34.92 19.85 0.47
CA ILE A 598 36.37 19.68 0.61
C ILE A 598 36.99 19.26 -0.72
N MET A 599 36.37 18.30 -1.41
CA MET A 599 36.83 17.84 -2.73
C MET A 599 36.87 19.00 -3.74
N SER A 600 35.82 19.82 -3.79
CA SER A 600 35.72 20.99 -4.67
C SER A 600 36.82 22.01 -4.37
N ILE A 601 37.05 22.33 -3.10
CA ILE A 601 38.13 23.22 -2.65
C ILE A 601 39.50 22.65 -3.07
N GLY A 602 39.72 21.34 -2.89
CA GLY A 602 40.96 20.68 -3.26
C GLY A 602 41.26 20.81 -4.76
N ILE A 603 40.25 20.64 -5.61
CA ILE A 603 40.37 20.79 -7.07
C ILE A 603 40.73 22.24 -7.43
N ILE A 604 40.11 23.24 -6.79
CA ILE A 604 40.41 24.65 -6.99
C ILE A 604 41.86 24.95 -6.57
N VAL A 605 42.30 24.50 -5.39
CA VAL A 605 43.67 24.68 -4.91
C VAL A 605 44.68 24.02 -5.85
N TYR A 606 44.39 22.79 -6.31
CA TYR A 606 45.24 22.05 -7.22
C TYR A 606 45.45 22.79 -8.55
N THR A 607 44.37 23.28 -9.16
CA THR A 607 44.40 24.01 -10.43
C THR A 607 45.11 25.36 -10.31
N LEU A 608 44.83 26.13 -9.24
CA LEU A 608 45.52 27.39 -8.96
C LEU A 608 47.01 27.19 -8.71
N HIS A 609 47.41 26.14 -7.99
CA HIS A 609 48.81 25.88 -7.72
C HIS A 609 49.57 25.47 -8.99
N ARG A 610 48.95 24.64 -9.85
CA ARG A 610 49.52 24.25 -11.14
C ARG A 610 49.69 25.44 -12.10
N SER A 611 48.72 26.36 -12.15
CA SER A 611 48.80 27.54 -13.00
C SER A 611 49.88 28.55 -12.56
N ARG A 612 50.13 28.67 -11.24
CA ARG A 612 51.23 29.49 -10.71
C ARG A 612 52.60 28.93 -11.07
N LEU A 613 52.80 27.61 -10.96
CA LEU A 613 54.04 26.96 -11.41
C LEU A 613 54.25 27.15 -12.92
N GLY A 614 53.21 26.97 -13.74
CA GLY A 614 53.30 27.18 -15.19
C GLY A 614 53.69 28.62 -15.59
N ARG A 615 53.26 29.63 -14.80
CA ARG A 615 53.68 31.03 -15.01
C ARG A 615 55.13 31.28 -14.56
N GLN A 616 55.62 30.61 -13.53
CA GLN A 616 57.01 30.74 -13.09
C GLN A 616 57.99 30.09 -14.08
N VAL A 617 57.65 28.92 -14.62
CA VAL A 617 58.47 28.22 -15.65
C VAL A 617 58.48 28.95 -16.99
N ARG A 618 57.45 29.73 -17.32
CA ARG A 618 57.44 30.61 -18.52
C ARG A 618 58.22 31.92 -18.34
N LYS A 619 58.55 32.29 -17.10
CA LYS A 619 59.28 33.52 -16.76
C LYS A 619 60.76 33.27 -16.43
N ALA A 620 61.15 32.01 -16.25
CA ALA A 620 62.54 31.56 -16.14
C ALA A 620 62.96 31.01 -17.51
#